data_AF-A0A0Q8HTY9-F1
#
_entry.id   AF-A0A0Q8HTY9-F1
#
_cell.length_a   1.000
_cell.length_b   1.000
_cell.length_c   1.000
_cell.angle_alpha   90.00
_cell.angle_beta   90.00
_cell.angle_gamma   90.00
#
_symmetry.space_group_name_H-M   'P 1'
#
loop_
_entity.id
_entity.type
_entity.pdbx_description
1 polymer ?
#
loop_
_entity_poly.entity_id
_entity_poly.type
_entity_poly.pdbx_seq_one_letter_code
_entity_poly.pdbx_strand_id
1 'polypeptide(L)'
;MKLRGLTAALAGVLAALLCSCSLVEEPDAAAWDQQAAQALEDAASEVATTRLALETAAQERVWSSYTTVVVADAEEAIVTVADNLARVQAPAGRTEQAADVGALMDRAVASVRAARSLAVQGRYDDPASIDELDRLATDLEDAAGAR
;
A
#
# COMPACT_ATOMS: atom_id res chain seq x y z
N MET A 1 -43.99 13.06 -43.37
CA MET A 1 -44.03 11.65 -42.90
C MET A 1 -42.65 11.09 -42.46
N LYS A 2 -41.67 11.90 -41.99
CA LYS A 2 -40.33 11.40 -41.60
C LYS A 2 -39.91 11.63 -40.12
N LEU A 3 -40.73 12.29 -39.30
CA LEU A 3 -40.37 12.58 -37.90
C LEU A 3 -40.70 11.48 -36.87
N ARG A 4 -41.48 10.45 -37.23
CA ARG A 4 -41.90 9.40 -36.26
C ARG A 4 -40.87 8.30 -36.01
N GLY A 5 -39.87 8.14 -36.88
CA GLY A 5 -38.83 7.11 -36.72
C GLY A 5 -37.70 7.49 -35.76
N LEU A 6 -37.46 8.79 -35.59
CA LEU A 6 -36.31 9.30 -34.83
C LEU A 6 -36.55 9.24 -33.31
N THR A 7 -37.81 9.35 -32.87
CA THR A 7 -38.19 9.24 -31.45
C THR A 7 -38.10 7.81 -30.91
N ALA A 8 -38.34 6.80 -31.76
CA ALA A 8 -38.28 5.39 -31.33
C ALA A 8 -36.82 4.92 -31.14
N ALA A 9 -35.90 5.37 -31.99
CA ALA A 9 -34.48 5.03 -31.87
C ALA A 9 -33.83 5.66 -30.62
N LEU A 10 -34.20 6.90 -30.29
CA LEU A 10 -33.67 7.59 -29.11
C LEU A 10 -34.14 6.96 -27.79
N ALA A 11 -35.39 6.50 -27.72
CA ALA A 11 -35.94 5.84 -26.54
C ALA A 11 -35.30 4.47 -26.27
N GLY A 12 -34.92 3.71 -27.32
CA GLY A 12 -34.25 2.42 -27.18
C GLY A 12 -32.84 2.52 -26.61
N VAL A 13 -32.06 3.54 -27.02
CA VAL A 13 -30.71 3.79 -26.50
C VAL A 13 -30.75 4.23 -25.03
N LEU A 14 -31.73 5.07 -24.66
CA LEU A 14 -31.90 5.51 -23.27
C LEU A 14 -32.31 4.35 -22.33
N ALA A 15 -33.15 3.43 -22.80
CA ALA A 15 -33.54 2.24 -22.03
C ALA A 15 -32.39 1.24 -21.84
N ALA A 16 -31.50 1.10 -22.83
CA ALA A 16 -30.31 0.24 -22.71
C ALA A 16 -29.28 0.79 -21.72
N LEU A 17 -29.13 2.11 -21.61
CA LEU A 17 -28.26 2.77 -20.62
C LEU A 17 -28.79 2.69 -19.18
N LEU A 18 -30.10 2.53 -19.00
CA LEU A 18 -30.70 2.38 -17.67
C LEU A 18 -30.59 0.95 -17.10
N CYS A 19 -30.36 -0.06 -17.96
CA CYS A 19 -30.14 -1.44 -17.52
C CYS A 19 -28.67 -1.77 -17.23
N SER A 20 -27.72 -0.85 -17.45
CA SER A 20 -26.29 -1.08 -17.17
C SER A 20 -25.81 -0.60 -15.80
N CYS A 21 -26.71 -0.10 -14.95
CA CYS A 21 -26.35 0.43 -13.62
C CYS A 21 -26.52 -0.56 -12.46
N SER A 22 -26.77 -1.85 -12.70
CA SER A 22 -27.31 -2.74 -11.67
C SER A 22 -26.44 -3.93 -11.22
N LEU A 23 -25.14 -3.94 -11.50
CA LEU A 23 -24.23 -4.96 -10.94
C LEU A 23 -22.92 -4.29 -10.54
N VAL A 24 -22.94 -3.51 -9.46
CA VAL A 24 -21.70 -3.34 -8.67
C VAL A 24 -21.49 -4.69 -8.00
N GLU A 25 -20.55 -5.48 -8.53
CA GLU A 25 -20.18 -6.76 -7.90
C GLU A 25 -19.77 -6.49 -6.45
N GLU A 26 -20.32 -7.28 -5.54
CA GLU A 26 -19.93 -7.24 -4.14
C GLU A 26 -18.42 -7.55 -4.05
N PRO A 27 -17.62 -6.80 -3.26
CA PRO A 27 -16.19 -7.05 -3.15
C PRO A 27 -15.91 -8.50 -2.75
N ASP A 28 -15.10 -9.20 -3.54
CA ASP A 28 -14.71 -10.57 -3.25
C ASP A 28 -13.76 -10.60 -2.04
N ALA A 29 -14.18 -11.25 -0.95
CA ALA A 29 -13.41 -11.37 0.27
C ALA A 29 -12.08 -12.10 0.08
N ALA A 30 -12.04 -13.16 -0.72
CA ALA A 30 -10.81 -13.89 -0.95
C ALA A 30 -9.81 -13.05 -1.77
N ALA A 31 -10.32 -12.29 -2.74
CA ALA A 31 -9.50 -11.37 -3.53
C ALA A 31 -8.94 -10.23 -2.66
N TRP A 32 -9.76 -9.66 -1.76
CA TRP A 32 -9.31 -8.64 -0.82
C TRP A 32 -8.25 -9.18 0.15
N ASP A 33 -8.46 -10.37 0.73
CA ASP A 33 -7.50 -11.02 1.63
C ASP A 33 -6.15 -11.24 0.94
N GLN A 34 -6.17 -11.69 -0.32
CA GLN A 34 -4.95 -11.89 -1.11
C GLN A 34 -4.22 -10.57 -1.37
N GLN A 35 -4.97 -9.50 -1.71
CA GLN A 35 -4.39 -8.18 -1.96
C GLN A 35 -3.82 -7.55 -0.70
N ALA A 36 -4.50 -7.70 0.44
CA ALA A 36 -4.01 -7.23 1.73
C ALA A 36 -2.72 -7.95 2.13
N ALA A 37 -2.66 -9.28 1.99
CA ALA A 37 -1.45 -10.05 2.27
C ALA A 37 -0.28 -9.64 1.37
N GLN A 38 -0.51 -9.50 0.06
CA GLN A 38 0.53 -9.03 -0.87
C GLN A 38 1.05 -7.64 -0.49
N ALA A 39 0.14 -6.71 -0.16
CA ALA A 39 0.52 -5.36 0.25
C ALA A 39 1.38 -5.36 1.53
N LEU A 40 1.07 -6.24 2.49
CA LEU A 40 1.86 -6.42 3.71
C LEU A 40 3.25 -7.01 3.41
N GLU A 41 3.36 -8.01 2.54
CA GLU A 41 4.64 -8.60 2.10
C GLU A 41 5.51 -7.56 1.37
N ASP A 42 4.91 -6.76 0.50
CA ASP A 42 5.59 -5.69 -0.23
C ASP A 42 6.09 -4.62 0.75
N ALA A 43 5.25 -4.19 1.70
CA ALA A 43 5.62 -3.24 2.74
C ALA A 43 6.76 -3.78 3.63
N ALA A 44 6.71 -5.06 4.03
CA ALA A 44 7.76 -5.70 4.80
C ALA A 44 9.11 -5.64 4.07
N SER A 45 9.09 -5.90 2.76
CA SER A 45 10.28 -5.86 1.90
C SER A 45 10.89 -4.46 1.82
N GLU A 46 10.08 -3.40 1.73
CA GLU A 46 10.55 -2.01 1.72
C GLU A 46 11.10 -1.55 3.08
N VAL A 47 10.45 -1.97 4.19
CA VAL A 47 10.94 -1.73 5.55
C VAL A 47 12.29 -2.43 5.77
N ALA A 48 12.42 -3.69 5.35
CA ALA A 48 13.66 -4.45 5.46
C ALA A 48 14.78 -3.84 4.60
N THR A 49 14.46 -3.37 3.39
CA THR A 49 15.38 -2.65 2.50
C THR A 49 15.88 -1.35 3.15
N THR A 50 14.97 -0.59 3.76
CA THR A 50 15.32 0.62 4.53
C THR A 50 16.29 0.29 5.66
N ARG A 51 15.99 -0.74 6.47
CA ARG A 51 16.87 -1.19 7.56
C ARG A 51 18.26 -1.56 7.05
N LEU A 52 18.33 -2.42 6.03
CA LEU A 52 19.59 -2.89 5.46
C LEU A 52 20.43 -1.75 4.87
N ALA A 53 19.78 -0.77 4.22
CA ALA A 53 20.45 0.40 3.67
C ALA A 53 21.10 1.25 4.78
N LEU A 54 20.40 1.46 5.90
CA LEU A 54 20.93 2.17 7.06
C LEU A 54 22.09 1.41 7.72
N GLU A 55 21.93 0.11 7.98
CA GLU A 55 23.00 -0.71 8.58
C GLU A 55 24.26 -0.74 7.72
N THR A 56 24.09 -0.83 6.39
CA THR A 56 25.22 -0.81 5.45
C THR A 56 25.92 0.54 5.45
N ALA A 57 25.17 1.65 5.56
CA ALA A 57 25.71 2.99 5.67
C ALA A 57 26.44 3.23 6.98
N ALA A 58 25.88 2.76 8.10
CA ALA A 58 26.51 2.82 9.43
C ALA A 58 27.86 2.08 9.48
N GLN A 59 28.03 1.05 8.65
CA GLN A 59 29.28 0.30 8.50
C GLN A 59 30.25 0.91 7.48
N GLU A 60 30.00 2.15 7.02
CA GLU A 60 30.80 2.87 6.01
C GLU A 60 30.97 2.12 4.67
N ARG A 61 30.05 1.20 4.35
CA ARG A 61 30.15 0.38 3.13
C ARG A 61 29.50 1.03 1.90
N VAL A 62 28.75 2.12 2.09
CA VAL A 62 28.07 2.87 1.03
C VAL A 62 28.12 4.37 1.32
N TRP A 63 27.94 5.17 0.26
CA TRP A 63 27.98 6.62 0.37
C TRP A 63 26.65 7.17 0.91
N SER A 64 26.71 8.23 1.73
CA SER A 64 25.55 8.87 2.35
C SER A 64 24.45 9.28 1.37
N SER A 65 24.84 9.78 0.19
CA SER A 65 23.91 10.17 -0.87
C SER A 65 23.17 8.98 -1.47
N TYR A 66 23.86 7.84 -1.65
CA TYR A 66 23.25 6.62 -2.16
C TYR A 66 22.23 6.06 -1.17
N THR A 67 22.58 5.97 0.12
CA THR A 67 21.66 5.52 1.17
C THR A 67 20.41 6.40 1.25
N THR A 68 20.58 7.72 1.17
CA THR A 68 19.44 8.66 1.21
C THR A 68 18.47 8.42 0.04
N VAL A 69 18.99 8.14 -1.16
CA VAL A 69 18.17 7.82 -2.34
C VAL A 69 17.45 6.49 -2.14
N VAL A 70 18.15 5.43 -1.74
CA VAL A 70 17.53 4.11 -1.52
C VAL A 70 16.40 4.17 -0.49
N VAL A 71 16.61 4.87 0.62
CA VAL A 71 15.57 5.03 1.65
C VAL A 71 14.40 5.89 1.15
N ALA A 72 14.65 6.88 0.28
CA ALA A 72 13.58 7.67 -0.34
C ALA A 72 12.76 6.85 -1.34
N ASP A 73 13.41 6.00 -2.15
CA ASP A 73 12.75 5.11 -3.09
C ASP A 73 11.87 4.09 -2.34
N ALA A 74 12.36 3.54 -1.22
CA ALA A 74 11.58 2.66 -0.35
C ALA A 74 10.37 3.39 0.29
N GLU A 75 10.53 4.67 0.70
CA GLU A 75 9.40 5.49 1.19
C GLU A 75 8.33 5.66 0.10
N GLU A 76 8.74 5.94 -1.14
CA GLU A 76 7.80 6.11 -2.26
C GLU A 76 7.07 4.80 -2.60
N ALA A 77 7.80 3.69 -2.62
CA ALA A 77 7.25 2.36 -2.87
C ALA A 77 6.20 2.00 -1.82
N ILE A 78 6.51 2.13 -0.52
CA ILE A 78 5.57 1.76 0.54
C ILE A 78 4.33 2.66 0.58
N VAL A 79 4.47 3.96 0.29
CA VAL A 79 3.33 4.87 0.14
C VAL A 79 2.45 4.43 -1.03
N THR A 80 3.05 4.03 -2.15
CA THR A 80 2.30 3.53 -3.31
C THR A 80 1.53 2.25 -2.99
N VAL A 81 2.13 1.33 -2.25
CA VAL A 81 1.46 0.10 -1.78
C VAL A 81 0.28 0.44 -0.87
N ALA A 82 0.46 1.32 0.11
CA ALA A 82 -0.60 1.77 1.01
C ALA A 82 -1.76 2.44 0.26
N ASP A 83 -1.45 3.35 -0.66
CA ASP A 83 -2.45 4.05 -1.49
C ASP A 83 -3.23 3.09 -2.39
N ASN A 84 -2.55 2.08 -2.95
CA ASN A 84 -3.21 1.07 -3.79
C ASN A 84 -4.16 0.22 -2.96
N LEU A 85 -3.73 -0.24 -1.78
CA LEU A 85 -4.59 -1.02 -0.89
C LEU A 85 -5.80 -0.20 -0.40
N ALA A 86 -5.60 1.07 -0.05
CA ALA A 86 -6.68 1.96 0.40
C ALA A 86 -7.76 2.22 -0.66
N ARG A 87 -7.45 2.02 -1.96
CA ARG A 87 -8.43 2.10 -3.05
C ARG A 87 -9.30 0.85 -3.16
N VAL A 88 -8.87 -0.26 -2.57
CA VAL A 88 -9.62 -1.52 -2.56
C VAL A 88 -10.59 -1.49 -1.39
N GLN A 89 -11.89 -1.54 -1.69
CA GLN A 89 -12.90 -1.56 -0.63
C GLN A 89 -12.89 -2.92 0.07
N ALA A 90 -12.78 -2.89 1.40
CA ALA A 90 -12.92 -4.09 2.21
C ALA A 90 -14.36 -4.63 2.11
N PRO A 91 -14.54 -5.95 1.94
CA PRO A 91 -15.87 -6.57 1.97
C PRO A 91 -16.53 -6.43 3.34
N ALA A 92 -17.85 -6.61 3.36
CA ALA A 92 -18.59 -6.70 4.62
C ALA A 92 -18.02 -7.81 5.51
N GLY A 93 -17.88 -7.54 6.81
CA GLY A 93 -17.29 -8.48 7.77
C GLY A 93 -15.75 -8.41 7.90
N ARG A 94 -15.06 -7.62 7.07
CA ARG A 94 -13.60 -7.41 7.15
C ARG A 94 -13.18 -6.03 7.65
N THR A 95 -14.11 -5.23 8.14
CA THR A 95 -13.85 -3.83 8.54
C THR A 95 -12.78 -3.69 9.62
N GLU A 96 -12.79 -4.56 10.64
CA GLU A 96 -11.80 -4.53 11.72
C GLU A 96 -10.41 -4.92 11.18
N GLN A 97 -10.31 -6.02 10.45
CA GLN A 97 -9.07 -6.43 9.81
C GLN A 97 -8.52 -5.36 8.85
N ALA A 98 -9.39 -4.71 8.07
CA ALA A 98 -8.97 -3.63 7.18
C ALA A 98 -8.40 -2.42 7.95
N ALA A 99 -8.98 -2.11 9.11
CA ALA A 99 -8.45 -1.05 9.99
C ALA A 99 -7.10 -1.45 10.58
N ASP A 100 -6.92 -2.70 10.99
CA ASP A 100 -5.65 -3.21 11.53
C ASP A 100 -4.54 -3.20 10.47
N VAL A 101 -4.84 -3.69 9.26
CA VAL A 101 -3.92 -3.65 8.11
C VAL A 101 -3.57 -2.20 7.77
N GLY A 102 -4.55 -1.31 7.70
CA GLY A 102 -4.32 0.11 7.46
C GLY A 102 -3.43 0.77 8.52
N ALA A 103 -3.68 0.50 9.80
CA ALA A 103 -2.87 1.02 10.90
C ALA A 103 -1.42 0.51 10.85
N LEU A 104 -1.21 -0.74 10.44
CA LEU A 104 0.13 -1.32 10.28
C LEU A 104 0.88 -0.70 9.10
N MET A 105 0.20 -0.49 7.97
CA MET A 105 0.75 0.23 6.81
C MET A 105 1.12 1.68 7.15
N ASP A 106 0.26 2.39 7.88
CA ASP A 106 0.52 3.76 8.33
C ASP A 106 1.76 3.86 9.22
N ARG A 107 1.92 2.90 10.15
CA ARG A 107 3.14 2.76 10.96
C ARG A 107 4.37 2.55 10.08
N ALA A 108 4.28 1.69 9.07
CA ALA A 108 5.39 1.41 8.17
C ALA A 108 5.83 2.63 7.37
N VAL A 109 4.88 3.36 6.79
CA VAL A 109 5.16 4.65 6.12
C VAL A 109 5.81 5.65 7.08
N ALA A 110 5.29 5.76 8.31
CA ALA A 110 5.83 6.69 9.31
C ALA A 110 7.26 6.34 9.73
N SER A 111 7.55 5.06 9.95
CA SER A 111 8.88 4.57 10.35
C SER A 111 9.92 4.73 9.23
N VAL A 112 9.57 4.39 7.99
CA VAL A 112 10.47 4.60 6.83
C VAL A 112 10.74 6.11 6.60
N ARG A 113 9.72 6.96 6.75
CA ARG A 113 9.90 8.42 6.68
C ARG A 113 10.82 8.96 7.78
N ALA A 114 10.68 8.45 9.00
CA ALA A 114 11.55 8.82 10.11
C ALA A 114 13.00 8.39 9.85
N ALA A 115 13.20 7.16 9.35
CA ALA A 115 14.48 6.64 8.89
C ALA A 115 15.11 7.53 7.79
N ARG A 116 14.33 7.95 6.79
CA ARG A 116 14.81 8.89 5.77
C ARG A 116 15.27 10.21 6.38
N SER A 117 14.50 10.75 7.33
CA SER A 117 14.86 11.99 8.02
C SER A 117 16.20 11.88 8.74
N LEU A 118 16.48 10.75 9.38
CA LEU A 118 17.77 10.45 10.01
C LEU A 118 18.88 10.32 8.95
N ALA A 119 18.63 9.60 7.85
CA ALA A 119 19.58 9.41 6.76
C ALA A 119 20.03 10.73 6.13
N VAL A 120 19.09 11.68 5.92
CA VAL A 120 19.38 13.04 5.42
C VAL A 120 20.27 13.83 6.39
N GLN A 121 20.15 13.57 7.69
CA GLN A 121 21.00 14.18 8.73
C GLN A 121 22.36 13.47 8.89
N GLY A 122 22.64 12.44 8.09
CA GLY A 122 23.85 11.63 8.21
C GLY A 122 23.86 10.69 9.42
N ARG A 123 22.69 10.40 10.01
CA ARG A 123 22.53 9.50 11.15
C ARG A 123 21.98 8.16 10.65
N TYR A 124 22.80 7.12 10.69
CA TYR A 124 22.47 5.80 10.13
C TYR A 124 22.41 4.68 11.17
N ASP A 125 22.95 4.94 12.37
CA ASP A 125 23.20 3.98 13.43
C ASP A 125 22.30 4.18 14.65
N ASP A 126 21.16 4.88 14.49
CA ASP A 126 20.20 5.09 15.57
C ASP A 126 19.54 3.76 15.96
N PRO A 127 19.85 3.18 17.14
CA PRO A 127 19.44 1.80 17.45
C PRO A 127 17.92 1.67 17.56
N ALA A 128 17.25 2.71 18.08
CA ALA A 128 15.80 2.72 18.21
C ALA A 128 15.11 2.66 16.84
N SER A 129 15.65 3.37 15.84
CA SER A 129 15.14 3.31 14.48
C SER A 129 15.35 1.93 13.83
N ILE A 130 16.50 1.30 14.02
CA ILE A 130 16.79 -0.03 13.47
C ILE A 130 15.90 -1.10 14.11
N ASP A 131 15.77 -1.08 15.45
CA ASP A 131 14.93 -2.02 16.19
C ASP A 131 13.44 -1.85 15.85
N GLU A 132 12.98 -0.62 15.58
CA GLU A 132 11.60 -0.37 15.10
C GLU A 132 11.37 -0.93 13.70
N LEU A 133 12.29 -0.71 12.76
CA LEU A 133 12.17 -1.26 11.41
C LEU A 133 12.19 -2.79 11.42
N ASP A 134 13.04 -3.41 12.23
CA ASP A 134 13.12 -4.87 12.33
C ASP A 134 11.84 -5.47 12.89
N ARG A 135 11.34 -4.94 14.02
CA ARG A 135 10.05 -5.35 14.59
C ARG A 135 8.90 -5.18 13.61
N LEU A 136 8.89 -4.06 12.89
CA LEU A 136 7.81 -3.76 11.97
C LEU A 136 7.83 -4.66 10.73
N ALA A 137 9.02 -5.02 10.23
CA ALA A 137 9.14 -6.04 9.19
C ALA A 137 8.55 -7.37 9.64
N THR A 138 8.86 -7.82 10.86
CA THR A 138 8.25 -9.04 11.44
C THR A 138 6.74 -8.92 11.61
N ASP A 139 6.25 -7.80 12.16
CA ASP A 139 4.80 -7.57 12.32
C ASP A 139 4.06 -7.64 10.97
N LEU A 140 4.65 -7.10 9.90
CA LEU A 140 4.10 -7.12 8.54
C LEU A 140 4.11 -8.54 7.94
N GLU A 141 5.20 -9.28 8.08
CA GLU A 141 5.32 -10.68 7.62
C GLU A 141 4.32 -11.61 8.34
N ASP A 142 4.22 -11.47 9.67
CA ASP A 142 3.28 -12.23 10.49
C ASP A 142 1.83 -11.93 10.10
N ALA A 143 1.50 -10.65 9.89
CA ALA A 143 0.17 -10.23 9.44
C ALA A 143 -0.17 -10.73 8.04
N ALA A 144 0.81 -10.84 7.13
CA ALA A 144 0.61 -11.41 5.80
C ALA A 144 0.36 -12.94 5.84
N GLY A 145 1.02 -13.63 6.79
CA GLY A 145 0.96 -15.08 6.97
C GLY A 145 -0.23 -15.59 7.80
N ALA A 146 -0.89 -14.71 8.58
CA ALA A 146 -2.06 -15.05 9.39
C ALA A 146 -3.30 -15.29 8.50
N ARG A 147 -3.40 -16.48 7.93
CA ARG A 147 -4.56 -16.97 7.14
C ARG A 147 -5.26 -18.14 7.83
#